data_AF-A0A0L6VM71-F1
#
_entry.id   AF-A0A0L6VM71-F1
#
_cell.length_a   1.000
_cell.length_b   1.000
_cell.length_c   1.000
_cell.angle_alpha   90.00
_cell.angle_beta   90.00
_cell.angle_gamma   90.00
#
_symmetry.space_group_name_H-M   'P 1'
#
loop_
_entity.id
_entity.type
_entity.pdbx_description
1 polymer ?
#
loop_
_entity_poly.entity_id
_entity_poly.type
_entity_poly.pdbx_seq_one_letter_code
_entity_poly.pdbx_strand_id
1 'polypeptide(L)'
;KQIEVAKTLGILDQQVRCTIDDARNNKKSASTNQSGAKLKLKTDIVTSILLLLEDNPSTTLKKLTDHVKNNHEIQVFPGAIQKMLKTINVTWKNVTPIPRKWNEAAFLQQQHDYVLNRVTNV
;
A
#
# COMPACT_ATOMS: atom_id res chain seq x y z
N LYS A 1 21.53 -1.28 -38.93
CA LYS A 1 20.47 -2.30 -39.13
C LYS A 1 19.58 -2.49 -37.89
N GLN A 2 20.05 -2.91 -36.71
CA GLN A 2 19.16 -3.13 -35.55
C GLN A 2 18.51 -1.85 -34.99
N ILE A 3 19.26 -0.74 -34.92
CA ILE A 3 18.75 0.59 -34.48
C ILE A 3 17.62 1.10 -35.37
N GLU A 4 17.63 0.73 -36.65
CA GLU A 4 16.62 1.11 -37.63
C GLU A 4 15.32 0.33 -37.42
N VAL A 5 15.42 -0.97 -37.11
CA VAL A 5 14.26 -1.82 -36.74
C VAL A 5 13.59 -1.32 -35.47
N ALA A 6 14.37 -0.93 -34.46
CA ALA A 6 13.85 -0.37 -33.21
C ALA A 6 13.05 0.92 -33.45
N LYS A 7 13.58 1.83 -34.28
CA LYS A 7 12.90 3.09 -34.64
C LYS A 7 11.65 2.87 -35.48
N THR A 8 11.71 1.98 -36.47
CA THR A 8 10.58 1.70 -37.37
C THR A 8 9.42 0.99 -36.66
N LEU A 9 9.71 0.17 -35.65
CA LEU A 9 8.69 -0.56 -34.89
C LEU A 9 8.28 0.14 -33.59
N GLY A 10 8.94 1.25 -33.22
CA GLY A 10 8.67 1.97 -31.97
C GLY A 10 9.04 1.16 -30.71
N ILE A 11 10.01 0.25 -30.82
CA ILE A 11 10.42 -0.67 -29.74
C ILE A 11 11.80 -0.23 -29.23
N LEU A 12 12.05 -0.40 -27.93
CA LEU A 12 13.36 -0.11 -27.36
C LEU A 12 14.44 -1.01 -27.98
N ASP A 13 15.58 -0.42 -28.35
CA ASP A 13 16.70 -1.14 -28.98
C ASP A 13 17.19 -2.32 -28.12
N GLN A 14 17.12 -2.19 -26.80
CA GLN A 14 17.42 -3.26 -25.85
C GLN A 14 16.47 -4.47 -25.99
N GLN A 15 15.17 -4.26 -26.21
CA GLN A 15 14.22 -5.35 -26.43
C GLN A 15 14.49 -6.08 -27.75
N VAL A 16 14.91 -5.36 -28.79
CA VAL A 16 15.32 -5.95 -30.06
C VAL A 16 16.53 -6.86 -29.86
N ARG A 17 17.54 -6.40 -29.10
CA ARG A 17 18.73 -7.22 -28.77
C ARG A 17 18.36 -8.47 -27.98
N CYS A 18 17.60 -8.32 -26.90
CA CYS A 18 17.18 -9.47 -26.07
C CYS A 18 16.39 -10.50 -26.88
N THR A 19 15.49 -10.07 -27.76
CA THR A 19 14.70 -10.97 -28.61
C THR A 19 15.57 -11.74 -29.61
N ILE A 20 16.56 -11.07 -30.20
CA ILE A 20 17.52 -11.70 -31.13
C ILE A 20 18.40 -12.72 -30.40
N ASP A 21 18.85 -12.39 -29.20
CA ASP A 21 19.69 -13.29 -28.39
C ASP A 21 18.89 -14.51 -27.89
N ASP A 22 17.64 -14.32 -27.49
CA ASP A 22 16.74 -15.43 -27.11
C ASP A 22 16.47 -16.36 -28.31
N ALA A 23 16.25 -15.80 -29.50
CA ALA A 23 16.05 -16.57 -30.73
C ALA A 23 17.29 -17.37 -31.13
N ARG A 24 18.49 -16.79 -31.02
CA ARG A 24 19.77 -17.48 -31.31
C ARG A 24 20.03 -18.64 -30.37
N ASN A 25 19.60 -18.53 -29.12
CA ASN A 25 19.81 -19.55 -28.10
C ASN A 25 18.67 -20.58 -28.03
N ASN A 26 17.75 -20.61 -29.01
CA ASN A 26 16.54 -21.45 -29.03
C ASN A 26 15.73 -21.37 -27.73
N LYS A 27 15.80 -20.24 -27.03
CA LYS A 27 15.06 -20.01 -25.81
C LYS A 27 13.64 -19.64 -26.26
N LYS A 28 12.67 -20.54 -26.02
CA LYS A 28 11.25 -20.22 -26.26
C LYS A 28 10.94 -18.94 -25.49
N SER A 29 10.71 -17.85 -26.21
CA SER A 29 10.28 -16.57 -25.65
C SER A 29 8.86 -16.74 -25.13
N ALA A 30 8.76 -17.29 -23.92
CA ALA A 30 7.54 -17.27 -23.16
C ALA A 30 7.26 -15.80 -22.83
N SER A 31 6.21 -15.23 -23.42
CA SER A 31 5.61 -14.00 -22.91
C SER A 31 5.42 -14.18 -21.41
N THR A 32 6.19 -13.44 -20.61
CA THR A 32 6.12 -13.49 -19.15
C THR A 32 4.88 -12.72 -18.68
N ASN A 33 3.71 -13.15 -19.11
CA ASN A 33 2.50 -13.05 -18.30
C ASN A 33 2.56 -14.11 -17.19
N GLN A 34 3.71 -14.26 -16.53
CA GLN A 34 3.74 -14.90 -15.23
C GLN A 34 3.11 -13.89 -14.28
N SER A 35 1.79 -13.97 -14.16
CA SER A 35 1.08 -13.50 -12.98
C SER A 35 1.76 -14.18 -11.80
N GLY A 36 2.74 -13.49 -11.23
CA GLY A 36 3.61 -14.05 -10.19
C GLY A 36 2.73 -14.64 -9.10
N ALA A 37 3.09 -15.84 -8.64
CA ALA A 37 2.39 -16.50 -7.55
C ALA A 37 2.00 -15.46 -6.50
N LYS A 38 0.69 -15.29 -6.25
CA LYS A 38 0.20 -14.33 -5.24
C LYS A 38 0.92 -14.67 -3.95
N LEU A 39 1.89 -13.84 -3.57
CA LEU A 39 2.70 -14.00 -2.38
C LEU A 39 1.77 -13.74 -1.20
N LYS A 40 1.06 -14.80 -0.80
CA LYS A 40 0.09 -14.77 0.27
C LYS A 40 0.89 -14.76 1.54
N LEU A 41 0.93 -13.61 2.22
CA LEU A 41 1.49 -13.51 3.56
C LEU A 41 0.86 -14.62 4.42
N LYS A 42 1.72 -15.36 5.14
CA LYS A 42 1.25 -16.40 6.03
C LYS A 42 0.38 -15.78 7.13
N THR A 43 -0.57 -16.56 7.64
CA THR A 43 -1.58 -16.11 8.61
C THR A 43 -0.94 -15.53 9.88
N ASP A 44 0.14 -16.13 10.37
CA ASP A 44 0.93 -15.67 11.52
C ASP A 44 1.47 -14.24 11.33
N ILE A 45 2.00 -13.92 10.15
CA ILE A 45 2.50 -12.56 9.83
C ILE A 45 1.33 -11.57 9.77
N VAL A 46 0.19 -11.98 9.21
CA VAL A 46 -1.01 -11.13 9.14
C VAL A 46 -1.53 -10.82 10.54
N THR A 47 -1.64 -11.84 11.41
CA THR A 47 -2.04 -11.67 12.81
C THR A 47 -1.08 -10.74 13.56
N SER A 48 0.23 -10.93 13.39
CA SER A 48 1.27 -10.09 14.00
C SER A 48 1.17 -8.61 13.60
N ILE A 49 0.88 -8.33 12.32
CA ILE A 49 0.64 -6.97 11.82
C ILE A 49 -0.63 -6.37 12.42
N LEU A 50 -1.71 -7.16 12.53
CA LEU A 50 -2.99 -6.68 13.06
C LEU A 50 -2.91 -6.36 14.55
N LEU A 51 -2.23 -7.18 15.35
CA LEU A 51 -1.98 -6.91 16.76
C LEU A 51 -1.21 -5.59 16.96
N LEU A 52 -0.17 -5.35 16.15
CA LEU A 52 0.57 -4.09 16.21
C LEU A 52 -0.29 -2.88 15.84
N LEU A 53 -1.23 -3.03 14.91
CA LEU A 53 -2.16 -1.97 14.53
C LEU A 53 -3.26 -1.73 15.57
N GLU A 54 -3.68 -2.77 16.28
CA GLU A 54 -4.59 -2.68 17.41
C GLU A 54 -3.93 -1.89 18.56
N ASP A 55 -2.69 -2.22 18.90
CA ASP A 55 -1.94 -1.51 19.94
C ASP A 55 -1.57 -0.08 19.53
N ASN A 56 -1.22 0.12 18.26
CA ASN A 56 -0.72 1.39 17.74
C ASN A 56 -1.31 1.70 16.35
N PRO A 57 -2.54 2.25 16.28
CA PRO A 57 -3.23 2.48 15.00
C PRO A 57 -2.57 3.58 14.14
N SER A 58 -1.71 4.42 14.73
CA SER A 58 -0.91 5.44 14.03
C SER A 58 0.37 4.87 13.40
N THR A 59 0.56 3.55 13.43
CA THR A 59 1.73 2.89 12.85
C THR A 59 1.81 3.10 11.34
N THR A 60 3.02 3.37 10.85
CA THR A 60 3.28 3.59 9.43
C THR A 60 3.59 2.28 8.71
N LEU A 61 3.37 2.25 7.39
CA LEU A 61 3.73 1.10 6.54
C LEU A 61 5.22 0.71 6.65
N LYS A 62 6.10 1.70 6.86
CA LYS A 62 7.53 1.45 7.10
C LYS A 62 7.74 0.66 8.40
N LYS A 63 7.13 1.12 9.50
CA LYS A 63 7.20 0.43 10.79
C LYS A 63 6.64 -0.98 10.73
N LEU A 64 5.55 -1.20 9.99
CA LEU A 64 5.02 -2.55 9.76
C LEU A 64 6.01 -3.44 8.99
N THR A 65 6.69 -2.88 8.00
CA THR A 65 7.70 -3.61 7.23
C THR A 65 8.89 -4.00 8.10
N ASP A 66 9.36 -3.06 8.92
CA ASP A 66 10.45 -3.29 9.88
C ASP A 66 10.04 -4.33 10.93
N HIS A 67 8.80 -4.27 11.43
CA HIS A 67 8.24 -5.25 12.37
C HIS A 67 8.25 -6.67 11.79
N VAL A 68 7.79 -6.83 10.55
CA VAL A 68 7.79 -8.16 9.90
C VAL A 68 9.21 -8.67 9.68
N LYS A 69 10.13 -7.79 9.26
CA LYS A 69 11.54 -8.15 9.09
C LYS A 69 12.17 -8.60 10.40
N ASN A 70 11.91 -7.88 11.49
CA ASN A 70 12.55 -8.14 12.77
C ASN A 70 11.98 -9.37 13.49
N ASN A 71 10.67 -9.63 13.38
CA ASN A 71 10.01 -10.70 14.13
C ASN A 71 9.84 -12.01 13.35
N HIS A 72 9.89 -11.96 12.01
CA HIS A 72 9.69 -13.13 11.17
C HIS A 72 10.87 -13.39 10.21
N GLU A 73 11.95 -12.61 10.30
CA GLU A 73 13.16 -12.71 9.45
C GLU A 73 12.86 -12.67 7.94
N ILE A 74 11.73 -12.09 7.54
CA ILE A 74 11.28 -12.02 6.15
C ILE A 74 11.28 -10.57 5.68
N GLN A 75 11.93 -10.32 4.54
CA GLN A 75 11.82 -9.03 3.88
C GLN A 75 10.51 -8.94 3.09
N VAL A 76 9.67 -7.98 3.45
CA VAL A 76 8.39 -7.72 2.77
C VAL A 76 8.43 -6.32 2.16
N PHE A 77 7.88 -6.15 0.96
CA PHE A 77 7.71 -4.82 0.39
C PHE A 77 6.52 -4.10 1.03
N PRO A 78 6.59 -2.79 1.31
CA PRO A 78 5.46 -2.03 1.84
C PRO A 78 4.18 -2.20 1.01
N GLY A 79 4.31 -2.28 -0.31
CA GLY A 79 3.17 -2.51 -1.22
C GLY A 79 2.51 -3.89 -1.06
N ALA A 80 3.23 -4.91 -0.61
CA ALA A 80 2.66 -6.23 -0.33
C ALA A 80 1.81 -6.20 0.95
N ILE A 81 2.30 -5.54 2.00
CA ILE A 81 1.53 -5.30 3.23
C ILE A 81 0.28 -4.48 2.91
N GLN A 82 0.41 -3.39 2.16
CA GLN A 82 -0.74 -2.56 1.76
C GLN A 82 -1.80 -3.34 0.97
N LYS A 83 -1.40 -4.21 0.03
CA LYS A 83 -2.33 -5.09 -0.71
C LYS A 83 -3.05 -6.08 0.22
N MET A 84 -2.32 -6.65 1.16
CA MET A 84 -2.88 -7.57 2.16
C MET A 84 -3.91 -6.87 3.05
N LEU A 85 -3.59 -5.68 3.57
CA LEU A 85 -4.52 -4.88 4.39
C LEU A 85 -5.80 -4.53 3.63
N LYS A 86 -5.67 -4.12 2.36
CA LYS A 86 -6.83 -3.89 1.48
C LYS A 86 -7.67 -5.15 1.27
N THR A 87 -7.07 -6.33 1.26
CA THR A 87 -7.78 -7.62 1.09
C THR A 87 -8.65 -7.95 2.30
N ILE A 88 -8.26 -7.49 3.49
CA ILE A 88 -9.02 -7.65 4.75
C ILE A 88 -9.80 -6.39 5.12
N ASN A 89 -10.06 -5.50 4.15
CA ASN A 89 -10.78 -4.24 4.31
C ASN A 89 -10.21 -3.28 5.39
N VAL A 90 -8.92 -3.42 5.72
CA VAL A 90 -8.22 -2.46 6.57
C VAL A 90 -7.67 -1.34 5.69
N THR A 91 -8.23 -0.14 5.85
CA THR A 91 -7.76 1.07 5.16
C THR A 91 -7.21 2.08 6.15
N TRP A 92 -6.04 2.64 5.85
CA TRP A 92 -5.55 3.88 6.47
C TRP A 92 -6.40 5.03 5.93
N LYS A 93 -7.66 5.12 6.31
CA LYS A 93 -8.38 6.39 6.18
C LYS A 93 -7.90 7.25 7.34
N ASN A 94 -7.44 8.44 6.99
CA ASN A 94 -6.79 9.40 7.87
C ASN A 94 -7.37 9.35 9.29
N VAL A 95 -6.50 9.13 10.27
CA VAL A 95 -6.80 9.56 11.65
C VAL A 95 -7.05 11.05 11.52
N THR A 96 -8.32 11.47 11.53
CA THR A 96 -8.64 12.89 11.54
C THR A 96 -8.14 13.40 12.89
N PRO A 97 -7.05 14.18 12.93
CA PRO A 97 -6.65 14.77 14.20
C PRO A 97 -7.79 15.69 14.60
N ILE A 98 -8.33 15.53 15.81
CA ILE A 98 -9.30 16.48 16.33
C ILE A 98 -8.63 17.85 16.29
N PRO A 99 -9.16 18.83 15.53
CA PRO A 99 -8.55 20.14 15.46
C PRO A 99 -8.44 20.71 16.87
N ARG A 100 -7.26 21.22 17.25
CA ARG A 100 -7.01 21.72 18.61
C ARG A 100 -8.10 22.70 19.10
N LYS A 101 -8.60 23.52 18.19
CA LYS A 101 -9.71 24.47 18.40
C LYS A 101 -11.02 23.85 18.88
N TRP A 102 -11.26 22.56 18.64
CA TRP A 102 -12.47 21.86 19.11
C TRP A 102 -12.47 21.62 20.62
N ASN A 103 -11.30 21.63 21.26
CA ASN A 103 -11.15 21.51 22.71
C ASN A 103 -11.01 22.87 23.41
N GLU A 104 -11.09 23.98 22.68
CA GLU A 104 -11.06 25.32 23.29
C GLU A 104 -12.40 25.60 23.98
N ALA A 105 -12.33 26.20 25.18
CA ALA A 105 -13.52 26.49 25.99
C ALA A 105 -14.57 27.31 25.23
N ALA A 106 -14.14 28.27 24.41
CA ALA A 106 -15.03 29.09 23.58
C ALA A 106 -15.82 28.25 22.56
N PHE A 107 -15.18 27.23 21.96
CA PHE A 107 -15.82 26.36 20.98
C PHE A 107 -16.77 25.37 21.65
N LEU A 108 -16.40 24.82 22.81
CA LEU A 108 -17.27 23.97 23.62
C LEU A 108 -18.52 24.73 24.10
N GLN A 109 -18.35 25.99 24.53
CA GLN A 109 -19.46 26.85 24.90
C GLN A 109 -20.39 27.12 23.72
N GLN A 110 -19.84 27.43 22.54
CA GLN A 110 -20.64 27.63 21.33
C GLN A 110 -21.45 26.38 20.93
N GLN A 111 -20.86 25.19 21.08
CA GLN A 111 -21.56 23.92 20.84
C GLN A 111 -22.68 23.70 21.86
N HIS A 112 -22.40 23.96 23.14
CA HIS A 112 -23.39 23.87 24.21
C HIS A 112 -24.58 24.81 23.91
N ASP A 113 -24.32 26.08 23.60
CA ASP A 113 -25.37 27.07 23.35
C ASP A 113 -26.19 26.75 22.09
N TYR A 114 -25.54 26.20 21.05
CA TYR A 114 -26.23 25.71 19.86
C TYR A 114 -27.22 24.58 20.18
N VAL A 115 -26.78 23.59 20.96
CA VAL A 115 -27.63 22.47 21.39
C VAL A 115 -28.75 22.97 22.30
N LEU A 116 -28.44 23.86 23.24
CA LEU A 116 -29.42 24.44 24.15
C LEU A 116 -30.51 25.16 23.36
N ASN A 117 -30.13 26.05 22.44
CA ASN A 117 -31.06 26.80 21.59
C ASN A 117 -31.92 25.89 20.69
N ARG A 118 -31.43 24.72 20.29
CA ARG A 118 -32.22 23.72 19.55
C ARG A 118 -33.25 23.00 20.42
N VAL A 119 -32.92 22.78 21.69
CA VAL A 119 -33.79 22.08 22.65
C VAL A 119 -34.83 23.03 23.26
N THR A 120 -34.49 24.31 23.43
CA THR A 120 -35.36 25.30 24.07
C THR A 120 -36.20 26.13 23.11
N ASN A 121 -35.88 26.17 21.81
CA ASN A 121 -36.79 26.70 20.78
C ASN A 121 -37.82 25.64 20.37
N VAL A 122 -38.71 25.29 21.31
CA VAL A 122 -39.99 24.59 21.05
C VAL A 122 -41.13 25.56 21.31
#